data_AF-A0A183T7M4-F1
#
_entry.id   AF-A0A183T7M4-F1
#
_cell.length_a   1.000
_cell.length_b   1.000
_cell.length_c   1.000
_cell.angle_alpha   90.00
_cell.angle_beta   90.00
_cell.angle_gamma   90.00
#
_symmetry.space_group_name_H-M   'P 1'
#
loop_
_entity.id
_entity.type
_entity.pdbx_description
1 polymer ?
#
loop_
_entity_poly.entity_id
_entity_poly.type
_entity_poly.pdbx_seq_one_letter_code
_entity_poly.pdbx_strand_id
1 'polypeptide(L)'
;MITRNITKYMLSACIADLEESMILGSSVAGRAGRQHQDRFDDSDTDISNLLAAKNGLHKAYIDLRTDAAKAAFFRCPCLVQQRLREMQDVWMIRKAEEIQAISVAAIDRLPQVDTNNDLDLPPSLPETIWAVQQISSGKAPGSDAIPPKVYKHGGPRMMAELTTLFQKM
;
A
#
# COMPACT_ATOMS: atom_id res chain seq x y z
N MET A 1 -9.53 51.56 22.80
CA MET A 1 -8.38 51.65 21.88
C MET A 1 -7.41 52.78 22.30
N ILE A 2 -7.15 52.99 23.60
CA ILE A 2 -6.35 54.13 24.09
C ILE A 2 -5.25 53.69 25.09
N THR A 3 -5.47 52.62 25.86
CA THR A 3 -4.50 52.07 26.83
C THR A 3 -3.33 51.29 26.20
N ARG A 4 -3.39 50.96 24.90
CA ARG A 4 -2.35 50.19 24.20
C ARG A 4 -1.26 51.05 23.57
N ASN A 5 -1.46 52.37 23.47
CA ASN A 5 -0.48 53.31 22.91
C ASN A 5 0.43 53.93 23.98
N ILE A 6 -0.05 54.14 25.20
CA ILE A 6 0.75 54.76 26.28
C ILE A 6 1.89 53.83 26.72
N THR A 7 1.64 52.52 26.80
CA THR A 7 2.68 51.51 27.12
C THR A 7 3.74 51.34 26.03
N LYS A 8 3.40 51.59 24.76
CA LYS A 8 4.36 51.59 23.66
C LYS A 8 5.30 52.80 23.69
N TYR A 9 4.79 53.99 24.00
CA TYR A 9 5.60 55.21 24.10
C TYR A 9 6.57 55.16 25.29
N MET A 10 6.12 54.66 26.45
CA MET A 10 6.97 54.53 27.64
C MET A 10 8.07 53.47 27.48
N LEU A 11 7.82 52.35 26.79
CA LEU A 11 8.87 51.35 26.52
C LEU A 11 9.93 51.87 25.55
N SER A 12 9.56 52.69 24.54
CA SER A 12 10.54 53.20 23.57
C SER A 12 11.48 54.25 24.15
N ALA A 13 11.00 55.07 25.09
CA ALA A 13 11.83 56.05 25.79
C ALA A 13 12.85 55.36 26.72
N CYS A 14 12.44 54.32 27.45
CA CYS A 14 13.35 53.56 28.31
C CYS A 14 14.41 52.74 27.54
N ILE A 15 14.15 52.38 26.28
CA ILE A 15 15.11 51.66 25.45
C ILE A 15 16.18 52.63 24.89
N ALA A 16 15.81 53.86 24.53
CA ALA A 16 16.76 54.87 24.06
C ALA A 16 17.73 55.36 25.16
N ASP A 17 17.24 55.53 26.39
CA ASP A 17 18.07 55.96 27.54
C ASP A 17 19.06 54.86 27.99
N LEU A 18 18.74 53.58 27.77
CA LEU A 18 19.64 52.46 28.04
C LEU A 18 20.72 52.29 26.97
N GLU A 19 20.43 52.59 25.70
CA GLU A 19 21.41 52.55 24.61
C GLU A 19 22.42 53.71 24.67
N GLU A 20 22.02 54.92 25.10
CA GLU A 20 22.97 56.03 25.32
C GLU A 20 23.94 55.77 26.48
N SER A 21 23.52 55.03 27.51
CA SER A 21 24.38 54.66 28.64
C SER A 21 25.47 53.64 28.27
N MET A 22 25.30 52.90 27.16
CA MET A 22 26.23 51.86 26.71
C MET A 22 27.28 52.35 25.70
N ILE A 23 27.18 53.59 25.20
CA ILE A 23 28.10 54.14 24.19
C ILE A 23 29.19 55.05 24.82
N LEU A 24 29.05 55.50 26.07
CA LEU A 24 30.00 56.40 26.74
C LEU A 24 31.01 55.72 27.69
N GLY A 25 31.23 54.41 27.51
CA GLY A 25 32.18 53.61 28.30
C GLY A 25 33.45 53.16 27.57
N SER A 26 33.68 53.58 26.32
CA SER A 26 34.80 53.08 25.47
C SER A 26 35.93 54.11 25.27
N SER A 27 36.28 54.84 26.32
CA SER A 27 37.40 55.80 26.30
C SER A 27 38.38 55.54 27.44
N VAL A 28 38.90 54.31 27.53
CA VAL A 28 40.15 54.04 28.25
C VAL A 28 41.05 53.17 27.36
N ALA A 29 42.04 53.87 26.78
CA ALA A 29 43.34 53.40 26.32
C ALA A 29 43.51 51.90 26.05
N GLY A 30 43.66 51.58 24.75
CA GLY A 30 44.01 50.25 24.29
C GLY A 30 45.29 49.69 24.94
N ARG A 31 45.23 48.39 25.25
CA ARG A 31 46.38 47.51 25.13
C ARG A 31 46.02 46.42 24.14
N ALA A 32 46.83 46.26 23.10
CA ALA A 32 46.84 45.05 22.32
C ALA A 32 46.96 43.87 23.29
N GLY A 33 45.91 43.05 23.37
CA GLY A 33 45.92 41.86 24.20
C GLY A 33 47.11 41.01 23.78
N ARG A 34 48.12 40.90 24.64
CA ARG A 34 49.13 39.87 24.44
C ARG A 34 48.38 38.55 24.55
N GLN A 35 48.37 37.75 23.47
CA GLN A 35 48.07 36.33 23.59
C GLN A 35 49.19 35.74 24.46
N HIS A 36 49.00 35.83 25.76
CA HIS A 36 49.82 35.11 26.71
C HIS A 36 49.27 33.71 26.68
N GLN A 37 49.93 32.83 25.95
CA GLN A 37 49.76 31.40 26.21
C GLN A 37 50.27 31.18 27.62
N ASP A 38 49.35 30.97 28.56
CA ASP A 38 49.73 30.42 29.86
C ASP A 38 50.36 29.05 29.58
N ARG A 39 51.35 28.64 30.38
CA ARG A 39 52.02 27.34 30.22
C ARG A 39 51.06 26.15 30.34
N PHE A 40 49.79 26.40 30.68
CA PHE A 40 48.72 25.43 30.82
C PHE A 40 47.70 25.44 29.65
N ASP A 41 47.73 26.40 28.71
CA ASP A 41 46.71 26.50 27.64
C ASP A 41 46.77 25.33 26.64
N ASP A 42 47.97 24.82 26.33
CA ASP A 42 48.14 23.62 25.51
C ASP A 42 47.55 22.39 26.23
N SER A 43 47.72 22.32 27.55
CA SER A 43 47.11 21.28 28.38
C SER A 43 45.59 21.39 28.41
N ASP A 44 45.02 22.59 28.46
CA ASP A 44 43.56 22.80 28.42
C ASP A 44 42.94 22.40 27.07
N THR A 45 43.69 22.62 25.99
CA THR A 45 43.32 22.18 24.63
C THR A 45 43.37 20.65 24.52
N ASP A 46 44.43 20.02 25.00
CA ASP A 46 44.59 18.58 25.01
C ASP A 46 43.53 17.88 25.90
N ILE A 47 43.21 18.48 27.06
CA ILE A 47 42.14 18.02 27.94
C ILE A 47 40.78 18.12 27.23
N SER A 48 40.51 19.23 26.55
CA SER A 48 39.26 19.42 25.80
C SER A 48 39.11 18.43 24.64
N ASN A 49 40.20 18.18 23.91
CA ASN A 49 40.24 17.19 22.83
C ASN A 49 40.02 15.76 23.33
N LEU A 50 40.65 15.39 24.45
CA LEU A 50 40.48 14.08 25.08
C LEU A 50 39.03 13.87 25.55
N LEU A 51 38.41 14.90 26.11
CA LEU A 51 37.00 14.87 26.51
C LEU A 51 36.07 14.72 25.30
N ALA A 52 36.33 15.43 24.21
CA ALA A 52 35.56 15.29 22.97
C ALA A 52 35.66 13.87 22.39
N ALA A 53 36.87 13.30 22.36
CA ALA A 53 37.10 11.92 21.91
C ALA A 53 36.39 10.89 22.80
N LYS A 54 36.50 11.03 24.13
CA LYS A 54 35.80 10.17 25.10
C LYS A 54 34.29 10.23 24.92
N ASN A 55 33.73 11.43 24.76
CA ASN A 55 32.29 11.61 24.57
C ASN A 55 31.81 11.06 23.22
N GLY A 56 32.62 11.21 22.17
CA GLY A 56 32.37 10.59 20.87
C GLY A 56 32.34 9.06 20.93
N LEU A 57 33.34 8.45 21.59
CA LEU A 57 33.39 7.00 21.79
C LEU A 57 32.25 6.49 22.68
N HIS A 58 31.90 7.24 23.74
CA HIS A 58 30.77 6.88 24.60
C HIS A 58 29.44 6.90 23.83
N LYS A 59 29.22 7.91 22.99
CA LYS A 59 28.05 7.98 22.11
C LYS A 59 28.01 6.79 21.14
N ALA A 60 29.11 6.50 20.46
CA ALA A 60 29.20 5.36 19.55
C ALA A 60 28.94 4.02 20.24
N TYR A 61 29.42 3.85 21.49
CA TYR A 61 29.14 2.67 22.30
C TYR A 61 27.65 2.54 22.65
N ILE A 62 26.99 3.64 23.02
CA ILE A 62 25.55 3.66 23.33
C ILE A 62 24.71 3.37 22.08
N ASP A 63 25.06 3.95 20.93
CA ASP A 63 24.38 3.73 19.65
C ASP A 63 24.52 2.27 19.19
N LEU A 64 25.74 1.71 19.20
CA LEU A 64 26.00 0.31 18.85
C LEU A 64 25.22 -0.66 19.76
N ARG A 65 25.23 -0.42 21.08
CA ARG A 65 24.46 -1.22 22.04
C ARG A 65 22.97 -1.18 21.74
N THR A 66 22.47 -0.01 21.36
CA THR A 66 21.06 0.21 21.04
C THR A 66 20.66 -0.52 19.76
N ASP A 67 21.48 -0.46 18.72
CA ASP A 67 21.21 -1.12 17.44
C ASP A 67 21.30 -2.64 17.53
N ALA A 68 22.30 -3.18 18.23
CA ALA A 68 22.42 -4.62 18.47
C ALA A 68 21.24 -5.15 19.31
N ALA A 69 20.83 -4.42 20.35
CA ALA A 69 19.68 -4.78 21.17
C ALA A 69 18.36 -4.71 20.39
N LYS A 70 18.15 -3.67 19.59
CA LYS A 70 17.01 -3.55 18.68
C LYS A 70 16.99 -4.70 17.68
N ALA A 71 18.11 -5.00 17.04
CA ALA A 71 18.21 -6.11 16.09
C ALA A 71 17.85 -7.45 16.75
N ALA A 72 18.39 -7.74 17.94
CA ALA A 72 18.07 -8.96 18.69
C ALA A 72 16.58 -9.02 19.09
N PHE A 73 15.99 -7.90 19.48
CA PHE A 73 14.57 -7.80 19.83
C PHE A 73 13.66 -8.12 18.63
N PHE A 74 13.97 -7.60 17.43
CA PHE A 74 13.18 -7.88 16.23
C PHE A 74 13.42 -9.27 15.61
N ARG A 75 14.55 -9.93 15.90
CA ARG A 75 14.84 -11.26 15.34
C ARG A 75 13.91 -12.37 15.81
N CYS A 76 13.50 -12.37 17.08
CA CYS A 76 12.63 -13.42 17.61
C CYS A 76 11.23 -13.43 16.93
N PRO A 77 10.52 -12.28 16.81
CA PRO A 77 9.28 -12.21 16.04
C PRO A 77 9.41 -12.67 14.57
N CYS A 78 10.49 -12.27 13.88
CA CYS A 78 10.70 -12.67 12.48
C CYS A 78 10.87 -14.18 12.32
N LEU A 79 11.62 -14.83 13.21
CA LEU A 79 11.84 -16.27 13.16
C LEU A 79 10.54 -17.05 13.44
N VAL A 80 9.74 -16.60 14.41
CA VAL A 80 8.46 -17.23 14.72
C VAL A 80 7.48 -17.08 13.55
N GLN A 81 7.40 -15.90 12.95
CA GLN A 81 6.56 -15.67 11.77
C GLN A 81 7.01 -16.49 10.56
N GLN A 82 8.32 -16.58 10.33
CA GLN A 82 8.88 -17.39 9.27
C GLN A 82 8.51 -18.87 9.46
N ARG A 83 8.70 -19.42 10.67
CA ARG A 83 8.34 -20.81 10.97
C ARG A 83 6.85 -21.09 10.82
N LEU A 84 6.01 -20.15 11.23
CA LEU A 84 4.57 -20.28 11.06
C LEU A 84 4.19 -20.31 9.57
N ARG A 85 4.81 -19.45 8.76
CA ARG A 85 4.59 -19.43 7.31
C ARG A 85 5.05 -20.72 6.65
N GLU A 86 6.27 -21.18 6.95
CA GLU A 86 6.79 -22.45 6.43
C GLU A 86 5.85 -23.62 6.76
N MET A 87 5.34 -23.68 7.99
CA MET A 87 4.42 -24.74 8.40
C MET A 87 3.06 -24.64 7.68
N GLN A 88 2.53 -23.43 7.49
CA GLN A 88 1.31 -23.20 6.72
C GLN A 88 1.51 -23.57 5.25
N ASP A 89 2.63 -23.17 4.64
CA ASP A 89 2.94 -23.45 3.24
C ASP A 89 3.04 -24.96 3.00
N VAL A 90 3.74 -25.69 3.88
CA VAL A 90 3.81 -27.16 3.82
C VAL A 90 2.43 -27.80 3.92
N TRP A 91 1.58 -27.32 4.84
CA TRP A 91 0.21 -27.82 4.96
C TRP A 91 -0.64 -27.51 3.72
N MET A 92 -0.53 -26.30 3.18
CA MET A 92 -1.25 -25.86 1.97
C MET A 92 -0.85 -26.67 0.74
N ILE A 93 0.45 -26.90 0.54
CA ILE A 93 0.96 -27.73 -0.57
C ILE A 93 0.38 -29.14 -0.47
N ARG A 94 0.50 -29.77 0.70
CA ARG A 94 -0.01 -31.14 0.91
C ARG A 94 -1.52 -31.22 0.70
N LYS A 95 -2.28 -30.21 1.14
CA LYS A 95 -3.72 -30.18 0.92
C LYS A 95 -4.10 -29.95 -0.55
N ALA A 96 -3.36 -29.13 -1.28
CA ALA A 96 -3.57 -28.96 -2.71
C ALA A 96 -3.33 -30.27 -3.47
N GLU A 97 -2.26 -31.00 -3.16
CA GLU A 97 -1.97 -32.31 -3.74
C GLU A 97 -3.07 -33.34 -3.43
N GLU A 98 -3.58 -33.36 -2.19
CA GLU A 98 -4.68 -34.25 -1.79
C GLU A 98 -5.96 -33.96 -2.58
N ILE A 99 -6.33 -32.68 -2.72
CA ILE A 99 -7.50 -32.26 -3.51
C ILE A 99 -7.32 -32.64 -4.99
N GLN A 100 -6.14 -32.38 -5.54
CA GLN A 100 -5.84 -32.71 -6.94
C GLN A 100 -5.89 -34.23 -7.17
N ALA A 101 -5.31 -35.04 -6.27
CA ALA A 101 -5.33 -36.50 -6.38
C ALA A 101 -6.75 -37.07 -6.29
N ILE A 102 -7.59 -36.53 -5.40
CA ILE A 102 -9.01 -36.91 -5.31
C ILE A 102 -9.73 -36.57 -6.62
N SER A 103 -9.51 -35.38 -7.17
CA SER A 103 -10.16 -34.95 -8.41
C SER A 103 -9.77 -35.85 -9.59
N VAL A 104 -8.49 -36.16 -9.78
CA VAL A 104 -8.04 -37.01 -10.89
C VAL A 104 -8.60 -38.42 -10.75
N ALA A 105 -8.49 -39.03 -9.56
CA ALA A 105 -9.03 -40.36 -9.31
C ALA A 105 -10.56 -40.42 -9.43
N ALA A 106 -11.26 -39.32 -9.11
CA ALA A 106 -12.70 -39.22 -9.32
C ALA A 106 -13.06 -39.12 -10.80
N ILE A 107 -12.30 -38.33 -11.60
CA ILE A 107 -12.48 -38.21 -13.05
C ILE A 107 -12.27 -39.57 -13.73
N ASP A 108 -11.21 -40.31 -13.37
CA ASP A 108 -10.93 -41.65 -13.92
C ASP A 108 -12.02 -42.68 -13.61
N ARG A 109 -12.79 -42.45 -12.54
CA ARG A 109 -13.90 -43.32 -12.12
C ARG A 109 -15.25 -42.91 -12.72
N LEU A 110 -15.36 -41.74 -13.36
CA LEU A 110 -16.59 -41.34 -14.03
C LEU A 110 -16.79 -42.18 -15.29
N PRO A 111 -17.98 -42.77 -15.50
CA PRO A 111 -18.29 -43.45 -16.75
C PRO A 111 -18.27 -42.43 -17.89
N GLN A 112 -17.40 -42.64 -18.88
CA GLN A 112 -17.44 -41.82 -20.08
C GLN A 112 -18.64 -42.25 -20.92
N VAL A 113 -19.56 -41.32 -21.13
CA VAL A 113 -20.64 -41.46 -22.11
C VAL A 113 -20.06 -41.11 -23.48
N ASP A 114 -20.46 -41.87 -24.50
CA ASP A 114 -20.07 -41.59 -25.88
C ASP A 114 -20.34 -40.13 -26.23
N THR A 115 -19.40 -39.53 -26.99
CA THR A 115 -19.54 -38.15 -27.44
C THR A 115 -20.84 -38.01 -28.24
N ASN A 116 -21.73 -37.11 -27.79
CA ASN A 116 -23.00 -36.88 -28.46
C ASN A 116 -22.78 -36.04 -29.73
N ASN A 117 -22.64 -36.72 -30.86
CA ASN A 117 -22.46 -36.10 -32.18
C ASN A 117 -23.73 -35.35 -32.67
N ASP A 118 -24.90 -35.56 -32.03
CA ASP A 118 -26.12 -34.82 -32.40
C ASP A 118 -26.00 -33.33 -32.06
N LEU A 119 -25.10 -32.95 -31.13
CA LEU A 119 -24.84 -31.55 -30.80
C LEU A 119 -24.08 -30.80 -31.90
N ASP A 120 -23.38 -31.52 -32.79
CA ASP A 120 -22.69 -30.94 -33.94
C ASP A 120 -23.64 -30.72 -35.13
N LEU A 121 -24.86 -31.25 -35.05
CA LEU A 121 -25.87 -31.05 -36.09
C LEU A 121 -26.46 -29.64 -35.95
N PRO A 122 -26.63 -28.90 -37.07
CA PRO A 122 -27.30 -27.63 -37.03
C PRO A 122 -28.76 -27.82 -36.58
N PRO A 123 -29.32 -26.89 -35.79
CA PRO A 123 -30.66 -26.99 -35.26
C PRO A 123 -31.70 -27.15 -36.37
N SER A 124 -32.63 -28.07 -36.16
CA SER A 124 -33.74 -28.28 -37.08
C SER A 124 -34.82 -27.21 -36.92
N LEU A 125 -35.65 -27.06 -37.95
CA LEU A 125 -36.79 -26.14 -37.93
C LEU A 125 -37.77 -26.41 -36.75
N PRO A 126 -38.18 -27.65 -36.44
CA PRO A 126 -39.06 -27.90 -35.28
C PRO A 126 -38.39 -27.58 -33.94
N GLU A 127 -37.09 -27.83 -33.77
CA GLU A 127 -36.34 -27.47 -32.56
C GLU A 127 -36.27 -25.95 -32.38
N THR A 128 -36.02 -25.21 -33.47
CA THR A 128 -36.00 -23.74 -33.48
C THR A 128 -37.38 -23.19 -33.12
N ILE A 129 -38.44 -23.75 -33.69
CA ILE A 129 -39.83 -23.38 -33.36
C ILE A 129 -40.11 -23.62 -31.88
N TRP A 130 -39.73 -24.78 -31.36
CA TRP A 130 -39.95 -25.15 -29.97
C TRP A 130 -39.21 -24.21 -29.01
N ALA A 131 -37.93 -23.93 -29.26
CA ALA A 131 -37.11 -23.00 -28.46
C ALA A 131 -37.68 -21.57 -28.47
N VAL A 132 -38.08 -21.07 -29.64
CA VAL A 132 -38.71 -19.74 -29.80
C VAL A 132 -40.06 -19.69 -29.05
N GLN A 133 -40.82 -20.77 -29.06
CA GLN A 133 -42.07 -20.83 -28.31
C GLN A 133 -41.84 -20.79 -26.79
N GLN A 134 -40.80 -21.47 -26.29
CA GLN A 134 -40.41 -21.44 -24.87
C GLN A 134 -39.98 -20.04 -24.39
N ILE A 135 -39.27 -19.25 -25.20
CA ILE A 135 -38.90 -17.87 -24.85
C ILE A 135 -40.10 -16.92 -24.89
N SER A 136 -41.10 -17.22 -25.72
CA SER A 136 -42.30 -16.38 -25.93
C SER A 136 -43.36 -16.50 -24.84
N SER A 137 -43.18 -17.39 -23.85
CA SER A 137 -44.18 -17.81 -22.85
C SER A 137 -44.47 -16.78 -21.74
N GLY A 138 -44.38 -15.47 -22.02
CA GLY A 138 -44.79 -14.41 -21.10
C GLY A 138 -43.71 -13.87 -20.16
N LYS A 139 -42.42 -14.12 -20.44
CA LYS A 139 -41.29 -13.53 -19.71
C LYS A 139 -41.13 -12.03 -20.05
N ALA A 140 -40.57 -11.24 -19.14
CA ALA A 140 -40.23 -9.85 -19.43
C ALA A 140 -39.13 -9.78 -20.51
N PRO A 141 -39.08 -8.71 -21.34
CA PRO A 141 -37.99 -8.51 -22.30
C PRO A 141 -36.63 -8.55 -21.60
N GLY A 142 -35.63 -9.16 -22.25
CA GLY A 142 -34.26 -9.20 -21.74
C GLY A 142 -33.57 -7.85 -21.85
N SER A 143 -32.24 -7.83 -21.65
CA SER A 143 -31.42 -6.62 -21.86
C SER A 143 -31.42 -6.13 -23.32
N ASP A 144 -31.79 -7.00 -24.25
CA ASP A 144 -32.02 -6.69 -25.66
C ASP A 144 -33.30 -5.85 -25.87
N ALA A 145 -34.12 -5.69 -24.83
CA ALA A 145 -35.41 -5.02 -24.85
C ALA A 145 -36.38 -5.57 -25.92
N ILE A 146 -36.16 -6.79 -26.43
CA ILE A 146 -36.99 -7.37 -27.48
C ILE A 146 -38.29 -7.90 -26.86
N PRO A 147 -39.46 -7.33 -27.21
CA PRO A 147 -40.69 -7.76 -26.57
C PRO A 147 -41.14 -9.15 -27.10
N PRO A 148 -41.64 -10.05 -26.23
CA PRO A 148 -42.16 -11.36 -26.61
C PRO A 148 -43.24 -11.33 -27.73
N LYS A 149 -43.88 -10.17 -27.92
CA LYS A 149 -44.89 -9.92 -28.95
C LYS A 149 -44.31 -9.98 -30.37
N VAL A 150 -43.02 -9.67 -30.56
CA VAL A 150 -42.32 -9.74 -31.86
C VAL A 150 -42.33 -11.17 -32.39
N TYR A 151 -42.04 -12.16 -31.53
CA TYR A 151 -42.05 -13.58 -31.86
C TYR A 151 -43.45 -14.10 -32.23
N LYS A 152 -44.52 -13.48 -31.72
CA LYS A 152 -45.91 -13.87 -32.02
C LYS A 152 -46.39 -13.41 -33.40
N HIS A 153 -45.91 -12.26 -33.88
CA HIS A 153 -46.34 -11.68 -35.15
C HIS A 153 -45.37 -11.95 -36.30
N GLY A 154 -44.06 -11.99 -36.03
CA GLY A 154 -43.02 -12.34 -37.01
C GLY A 154 -42.61 -13.81 -37.02
N GLY A 155 -43.16 -14.61 -36.10
CA GLY A 155 -42.69 -15.96 -35.76
C GLY A 155 -42.35 -16.85 -36.96
N PRO A 156 -43.31 -17.21 -37.83
CA PRO A 156 -43.05 -18.17 -38.91
C PRO A 156 -41.91 -17.77 -39.85
N ARG A 157 -41.83 -16.48 -40.19
CA ARG A 157 -40.80 -15.94 -41.08
C ARG A 157 -39.43 -15.86 -40.39
N MET A 158 -39.42 -15.38 -39.15
CA MET A 158 -38.20 -15.26 -38.35
C MET A 158 -37.60 -16.63 -38.02
N MET A 159 -38.43 -17.64 -37.73
CA MET A 159 -37.99 -19.01 -37.48
C MET A 159 -37.34 -19.63 -38.73
N ALA A 160 -37.90 -19.40 -39.92
CA ALA A 160 -37.32 -19.87 -41.18
C ALA A 160 -35.97 -19.19 -41.50
N GLU A 161 -35.88 -17.87 -41.32
CA GLU A 161 -34.64 -17.10 -41.55
C GLU A 161 -33.54 -17.49 -40.55
N LEU A 162 -33.87 -17.68 -39.27
CA LEU A 162 -32.92 -18.15 -38.25
C LEU A 162 -32.43 -19.57 -38.52
N THR A 163 -33.32 -20.50 -38.86
CA THR A 163 -32.94 -21.88 -39.20
C THR A 163 -31.99 -21.90 -40.40
N THR A 164 -32.29 -21.09 -41.42
CA THR A 164 -31.44 -20.95 -42.61
C THR A 164 -30.06 -20.38 -42.27
N LEU A 165 -29.99 -19.43 -41.33
CA LEU A 165 -28.74 -18.86 -40.87
C LEU A 165 -27.88 -19.90 -40.13
N PHE A 166 -28.49 -20.68 -39.24
CA PHE A 166 -27.78 -21.74 -38.50
C PHE A 166 -27.33 -22.91 -39.39
N GLN A 167 -28.07 -23.22 -40.46
CA GLN A 167 -27.69 -24.27 -41.43
C GLN A 167 -26.60 -23.84 -42.43
N LYS A 168 -26.30 -22.54 -42.49
CA LYS A 168 -25.35 -21.96 -43.46
C LYS A 168 -23.95 -21.73 -42.87
N MET A 169 -23.84 -21.66 -41.54
CA MET A 169 -22.57 -21.61 -40.82
C MET A 169 -21.98 -23.01 -40.71
#